data_AF-A0A9X9XF28-F1
#
_entry.id   AF-A0A9X9XF28-F1
#
_cell.length_a   1.000
_cell.length_b   1.000
_cell.length_c   1.000
_cell.angle_alpha   90.00
_cell.angle_beta   90.00
_cell.angle_gamma   90.00
#
_symmetry.space_group_name_H-M   'P 1'
#
loop_
_entity.id
_entity.type
_entity.pdbx_description
1 polymer ?
#
loop_
_entity_poly.entity_id
_entity_poly.type
_entity_poly.pdbx_seq_one_letter_code
_entity_poly.pdbx_strand_id
1 'polypeptide(L)'
;MRRLVLLLVAAMLSATAPAAAERVALVIGVGGYRHVPPLANPPNDAEDVAAALTRLGFRTDLVTDPDRAQLEQAVRRLGQAARGAEAAIFFYAGHALEAGGRNWLLPVGANIGSERDLRFEALDMDIVTEQLDGIARLSIVLLDACRDNPFRLRLAAGTRSGATGMGLGRVHAAVGTLVAFSTAPGTVAADGSGRNSPFTAALLRRIGTPGLELRQMLAEVRRDVREATGGQQVPWEHSALEGSFYFSGGPPAIGVEQVFWESVRGSADRRDLEAYLARYPQGAFVDLARNRLRAMAAPTSPQGIVLTEDTLAAALATQLPLDTARRIAAAYLSERGPAKAIAINPARRRSFRVTAAAEGSDVAEMVLERCQLFYGSPCQLVGLDEELTPGRRPEPMPRLAHAGAFDPAQVPGQPASRRGPDSDLLRYAAGREHKAMAIHGTGRLYWRTGAASDEEAQEAALRACTEANERANREGPCLLYAVGDRVVLAERRRGIRR
;
A
#
# COMPACT_ATOMS: atom_id res chain seq x y z
N MET A 1 -0.22 -12.29 -56.75
CA MET A 1 -0.30 -13.09 -55.50
C MET A 1 0.38 -12.40 -54.30
N ARG A 2 1.55 -11.75 -54.44
CA ARG A 2 2.22 -11.03 -53.34
C ARG A 2 1.47 -9.83 -52.73
N ARG A 3 0.61 -9.14 -53.50
CA ARG A 3 -0.19 -8.00 -53.01
C ARG A 3 -1.48 -8.40 -52.27
N LEU A 4 -1.96 -9.62 -52.47
CA LEU A 4 -3.19 -10.12 -51.83
C LEU A 4 -2.91 -10.70 -50.43
N VAL A 5 -1.69 -11.20 -50.19
CA VAL A 5 -1.26 -11.69 -48.88
C VAL A 5 -0.98 -10.54 -47.89
N LEU A 6 -0.55 -9.36 -48.36
CA LEU A 6 -0.34 -8.20 -47.49
C LEU A 6 -1.64 -7.55 -46.98
N LEU A 7 -2.76 -7.69 -47.68
CA LEU A 7 -4.06 -7.15 -47.25
C LEU A 7 -4.79 -8.06 -46.25
N LEU A 8 -4.49 -9.37 -46.22
CA LEU A 8 -5.05 -10.30 -45.25
C LEU A 8 -4.33 -10.30 -43.89
N VAL A 9 -3.08 -9.86 -43.81
CA VAL A 9 -2.34 -9.73 -42.54
C VAL A 9 -2.64 -8.41 -41.83
N ALA A 10 -2.99 -7.35 -42.56
CA ALA A 10 -3.37 -6.06 -41.97
C ALA A 10 -4.77 -6.04 -41.32
N ALA A 11 -5.65 -6.97 -41.67
CA ALA A 11 -7.01 -7.06 -41.12
C ALA A 11 -7.14 -7.90 -39.84
N MET A 12 -6.06 -8.57 -39.39
CA MET A 12 -6.06 -9.37 -38.14
C MET A 12 -5.38 -8.67 -36.95
N LEU A 13 -4.94 -7.42 -37.09
CA LEU A 13 -4.39 -6.61 -35.99
C LEU A 13 -5.35 -5.53 -35.48
N SER A 14 -6.66 -5.74 -35.62
CA SER A 14 -7.63 -5.08 -34.72
C SER A 14 -7.55 -5.75 -33.36
N ALA A 15 -6.48 -5.46 -32.61
CA ALA A 15 -6.44 -5.73 -31.19
C ALA A 15 -7.61 -4.97 -30.56
N THR A 16 -8.68 -5.68 -30.23
CA THR A 16 -9.71 -5.17 -29.32
C THR A 16 -8.97 -4.81 -28.04
N ALA A 17 -8.76 -3.51 -27.81
CA ALA A 17 -8.35 -3.05 -26.50
C ALA A 17 -9.37 -3.65 -25.51
N PRO A 18 -8.93 -4.31 -24.42
CA PRO A 18 -9.88 -4.76 -23.42
C PRO A 18 -10.69 -3.54 -23.00
N ALA A 19 -12.02 -3.65 -23.09
CA ALA A 19 -12.90 -2.60 -22.60
C ALA A 19 -12.45 -2.27 -21.19
N ALA A 20 -12.13 -1.00 -20.92
CA ALA A 20 -11.79 -0.56 -19.57
C ALA A 20 -12.90 -1.06 -18.65
N ALA A 21 -12.53 -1.79 -17.59
CA ALA A 21 -13.51 -2.43 -16.74
C ALA A 21 -14.47 -1.36 -16.18
N GLU A 22 -15.75 -1.52 -16.45
CA GLU A 22 -16.74 -0.47 -16.20
C GLU A 22 -16.87 -0.22 -14.69
N ARG A 23 -16.88 1.05 -14.28
CA ARG A 23 -17.11 1.47 -12.89
C ARG A 23 -18.42 2.22 -12.84
N VAL A 24 -19.33 1.82 -11.96
CA VAL A 24 -20.69 2.37 -11.92
C VAL A 24 -21.01 2.88 -10.52
N ALA A 25 -21.78 3.96 -10.43
CA ALA A 25 -22.18 4.55 -9.17
C ALA A 25 -23.63 5.00 -9.22
N LEU A 26 -24.37 4.79 -8.13
CA LEU A 26 -25.64 5.42 -7.84
C LEU A 26 -25.44 6.29 -6.59
N VAL A 27 -25.76 7.57 -6.70
CA VAL A 27 -25.59 8.56 -5.64
C VAL A 27 -26.95 9.21 -5.37
N ILE A 28 -27.44 9.07 -4.14
CA ILE A 28 -28.76 9.53 -3.73
C ILE A 28 -28.64 10.54 -2.60
N GLY A 29 -29.32 11.67 -2.74
CA GLY A 29 -29.45 12.70 -1.70
C GLY A 29 -30.90 13.05 -1.44
N VAL A 30 -31.38 12.88 -0.21
CA VAL A 30 -32.77 13.17 0.17
C VAL A 30 -32.79 14.22 1.27
N GLY A 31 -33.35 15.40 0.97
CA GLY A 31 -33.42 16.54 1.87
C GLY A 31 -34.81 17.17 1.97
N GLY A 32 -35.60 17.17 0.89
CA GLY A 32 -36.89 17.85 0.77
C GLY A 32 -38.08 17.16 1.45
N TYR A 33 -37.86 16.48 2.57
CA TYR A 33 -38.86 15.65 3.23
C TYR A 33 -40.18 16.37 3.53
N ARG A 34 -41.29 15.70 3.24
CA ARG A 34 -42.65 16.27 3.40
C ARG A 34 -43.26 16.05 4.78
N HIS A 35 -42.89 14.95 5.45
CA HIS A 35 -43.55 14.47 6.67
C HIS A 35 -42.61 14.35 7.89
N VAL A 36 -41.31 14.64 7.69
CA VAL A 36 -40.27 14.71 8.72
C VAL A 36 -39.42 15.96 8.52
N PRO A 37 -38.62 16.39 9.52
CA PRO A 37 -37.76 17.55 9.37
C PRO A 37 -36.87 17.44 8.12
N PRO A 38 -36.87 18.45 7.24
CA PRO A 38 -36.04 18.47 6.05
C PRO A 38 -34.56 18.59 6.43
N LEU A 39 -33.69 18.13 5.54
CA LEU A 39 -32.25 18.18 5.70
C LEU A 39 -31.64 19.00 4.57
N ALA A 40 -30.81 19.99 4.91
CA ALA A 40 -30.25 20.92 3.93
C ALA A 40 -29.03 20.36 3.18
N ASN A 41 -28.23 19.49 3.81
CA ASN A 41 -26.98 18.97 3.25
C ASN A 41 -27.10 17.77 2.31
N PRO A 42 -28.05 16.82 2.40
CA PRO A 42 -27.98 15.60 1.59
C PRO A 42 -28.01 15.81 0.06
N PRO A 43 -28.79 16.77 -0.49
CA PRO A 43 -28.67 17.12 -1.90
C PRO A 43 -27.27 17.62 -2.29
N ASN A 44 -26.65 18.47 -1.46
CA ASN A 44 -25.27 18.93 -1.69
C ASN A 44 -24.27 17.79 -1.60
N ASP A 45 -24.42 16.90 -0.60
CA ASP A 45 -23.57 15.73 -0.40
C ASP A 45 -23.59 14.83 -1.64
N ALA A 46 -24.79 14.54 -2.15
CA ALA A 46 -24.97 13.73 -3.34
C ALA A 46 -24.39 14.38 -4.60
N GLU A 47 -24.63 15.67 -4.83
CA GLU A 47 -24.07 16.41 -5.97
C GLU A 47 -22.52 16.37 -5.96
N ASP A 48 -21.91 16.68 -4.82
CA ASP A 48 -20.45 16.79 -4.71
C ASP A 48 -19.77 15.42 -4.82
N VAL A 49 -20.37 14.36 -4.25
CA VAL A 49 -19.90 12.97 -4.38
C VAL A 49 -20.07 12.48 -5.82
N ALA A 50 -21.20 12.74 -6.46
CA ALA A 50 -21.43 12.35 -7.85
C ALA A 50 -20.42 13.01 -8.80
N ALA A 51 -20.14 14.30 -8.59
CA ALA A 51 -19.13 15.02 -9.35
C ALA A 51 -17.72 14.43 -9.14
N ALA A 52 -17.37 14.06 -7.90
CA ALA A 52 -16.09 13.43 -7.60
C ALA A 52 -15.95 12.06 -8.28
N LEU A 53 -16.95 11.18 -8.17
CA LEU A 53 -16.94 9.85 -8.78
C LEU A 53 -16.89 9.92 -10.30
N THR A 54 -17.60 10.86 -10.92
CA THR A 54 -17.54 11.10 -12.36
C THR A 54 -16.13 11.49 -12.81
N ARG A 55 -15.43 12.37 -12.07
CA ARG A 55 -14.01 12.71 -12.35
C ARG A 55 -13.07 11.52 -12.19
N LEU A 56 -13.44 10.54 -11.37
CA LEU A 56 -12.69 9.31 -11.11
C LEU A 56 -13.03 8.18 -12.10
N GLY A 57 -13.81 8.48 -13.14
CA GLY A 57 -14.13 7.55 -14.23
C GLY A 57 -15.31 6.61 -13.94
N PHE A 58 -16.13 6.91 -12.94
CA PHE A 58 -17.39 6.19 -12.74
C PHE A 58 -18.48 6.73 -13.66
N ARG A 59 -19.28 5.82 -14.24
CA ARG A 59 -20.59 6.15 -14.78
C ARG A 59 -21.56 6.34 -13.62
N THR A 60 -21.88 7.59 -13.32
CA THR A 60 -22.63 7.96 -12.12
C THR A 60 -24.08 8.32 -12.46
N ASP A 61 -25.05 7.69 -11.78
CA ASP A 61 -26.46 8.07 -11.73
C ASP A 61 -26.70 8.87 -10.45
N LEU A 62 -27.10 10.14 -10.57
CA LEU A 62 -27.40 11.04 -9.44
C LEU A 62 -28.91 11.21 -9.33
N VAL A 63 -29.47 10.93 -8.15
CA VAL A 63 -30.90 11.05 -7.88
C VAL A 63 -31.13 11.86 -6.61
N THR A 64 -31.82 13.00 -6.72
CA THR A 64 -32.15 13.86 -5.59
C THR A 64 -33.65 13.83 -5.29
N ASP A 65 -33.99 13.81 -4.00
CA ASP A 65 -35.36 13.76 -3.48
C ASP A 65 -36.30 12.75 -4.19
N PRO A 66 -35.88 11.49 -4.39
CA PRO A 66 -36.74 10.49 -5.02
C PRO A 66 -37.93 10.14 -4.12
N ASP A 67 -39.08 9.88 -4.75
CA ASP A 67 -40.14 9.08 -4.13
C ASP A 67 -39.72 7.59 -4.04
N ARG A 68 -40.55 6.76 -3.39
CA ARG A 68 -40.22 5.34 -3.19
C ARG A 68 -40.04 4.58 -4.50
N ALA A 69 -40.89 4.85 -5.50
CA ALA A 69 -40.85 4.14 -6.78
C ALA A 69 -39.58 4.53 -7.57
N GLN A 70 -39.22 5.82 -7.57
CA GLN A 70 -38.00 6.32 -8.18
C GLN A 70 -36.75 5.75 -7.51
N LEU A 71 -36.74 5.67 -6.17
CA LEU A 71 -35.66 5.10 -5.40
C LEU A 71 -35.46 3.60 -5.73
N GLU A 72 -36.54 2.82 -5.75
CA GLU A 72 -36.50 1.41 -6.12
C GLU A 72 -36.02 1.22 -7.56
N GLN A 73 -36.52 2.02 -8.50
CA GLN A 73 -36.08 1.98 -9.90
C GLN A 73 -34.60 2.32 -10.06
N ALA A 74 -34.08 3.29 -9.31
CA ALA A 74 -32.66 3.64 -9.33
C ALA A 74 -31.78 2.47 -8.86
N VAL A 75 -32.16 1.81 -7.76
CA VAL A 75 -31.45 0.63 -7.25
C VAL A 75 -31.49 -0.53 -8.27
N ARG A 76 -32.62 -0.74 -8.95
CA ARG A 76 -32.71 -1.74 -10.04
C ARG A 76 -31.79 -1.40 -11.21
N ARG A 77 -31.69 -0.12 -11.61
CA ARG A 77 -30.75 0.32 -12.66
C ARG A 77 -29.30 0.10 -12.24
N LEU A 78 -28.96 0.35 -10.97
CA LEU A 78 -27.62 0.06 -10.44
C LEU A 78 -27.32 -1.44 -10.54
N GLY A 79 -28.21 -2.31 -10.10
CA GLY A 79 -28.01 -3.77 -10.18
C GLY A 79 -27.83 -4.27 -11.62
N GLN A 80 -28.53 -3.67 -12.60
CA GLN A 80 -28.31 -3.96 -14.02
C GLN A 80 -26.95 -3.47 -14.51
N ALA A 81 -26.56 -2.26 -14.12
CA ALA A 81 -25.28 -1.63 -14.47
C ALA A 81 -24.06 -2.30 -13.82
N ALA A 82 -24.24 -2.92 -12.65
CA ALA A 82 -23.17 -3.54 -11.87
C ALA A 82 -22.68 -4.88 -12.46
N ARG A 83 -23.43 -5.49 -13.39
CA ARG A 83 -23.11 -6.81 -13.96
C ARG A 83 -21.78 -6.80 -14.69
N GLY A 84 -20.78 -7.47 -14.11
CA GLY A 84 -19.43 -7.53 -14.65
C GLY A 84 -18.63 -6.23 -14.47
N ALA A 85 -19.16 -5.27 -13.71
CA ALA A 85 -18.44 -4.05 -13.38
C ALA A 85 -17.23 -4.35 -12.49
N GLU A 86 -16.17 -3.56 -12.64
CA GLU A 86 -15.00 -3.58 -11.74
C GLU A 86 -15.42 -3.19 -10.33
N ALA A 87 -16.21 -2.13 -10.23
CA ALA A 87 -16.71 -1.59 -8.98
C ALA A 87 -18.11 -1.02 -9.18
N ALA A 88 -19.00 -1.30 -8.23
CA ALA A 88 -20.31 -0.70 -8.11
C ALA A 88 -20.42 0.05 -6.78
N ILE A 89 -20.83 1.32 -6.84
CA ILE A 89 -20.99 2.18 -5.66
C ILE A 89 -22.45 2.53 -5.46
N PHE A 90 -22.93 2.38 -4.23
CA PHE A 90 -24.16 2.98 -3.76
C PHE A 90 -23.81 4.00 -2.67
N PHE A 91 -24.11 5.26 -2.90
CA PHE A 91 -24.02 6.32 -1.90
C PHE A 91 -25.42 6.83 -1.58
N TYR A 92 -25.73 6.95 -0.29
CA TYR A 92 -27.00 7.52 0.17
C TYR A 92 -26.77 8.50 1.32
N ALA A 93 -27.28 9.72 1.16
CA ALA A 93 -27.38 10.73 2.20
C ALA A 93 -28.86 11.09 2.45
N GLY A 94 -29.28 11.11 3.71
CA GLY A 94 -30.66 11.42 4.09
C GLY A 94 -31.07 10.83 5.43
N HIS A 95 -32.38 10.75 5.68
CA HIS A 95 -32.91 10.00 6.81
C HIS A 95 -32.88 8.49 6.51
N ALA A 96 -32.46 7.73 7.51
CA ALA A 96 -32.53 6.27 7.55
C ALA A 96 -32.75 5.83 9.00
N LEU A 97 -33.40 4.69 9.21
CA LEU A 97 -33.69 4.16 10.55
C LEU A 97 -33.52 2.65 10.61
N GLU A 98 -33.22 2.15 11.81
CA GLU A 98 -33.26 0.73 12.13
C GLU A 98 -34.60 0.37 12.79
N ALA A 99 -35.25 -0.67 12.29
CA ALA A 99 -36.44 -1.26 12.88
C ALA A 99 -36.53 -2.74 12.53
N GLY A 100 -36.76 -3.57 13.54
CA GLY A 100 -36.89 -5.02 13.37
C GLY A 100 -35.60 -5.69 12.92
N GLY A 101 -34.43 -5.12 13.24
CA GLY A 101 -33.12 -5.62 12.82
C GLY A 101 -32.77 -5.29 11.37
N ARG A 102 -33.54 -4.42 10.70
CA ARG A 102 -33.37 -4.04 9.30
C ARG A 102 -33.16 -2.54 9.17
N ASN A 103 -32.37 -2.15 8.17
CA ASN A 103 -32.07 -0.75 7.88
C ASN A 103 -32.97 -0.24 6.76
N TRP A 104 -33.67 0.86 7.00
CA TRP A 104 -34.65 1.44 6.08
C TRP A 104 -34.20 2.80 5.59
N LEU A 105 -34.17 3.00 4.26
CA LEU A 105 -33.87 4.26 3.60
C LEU A 105 -35.17 5.01 3.29
N LEU A 106 -35.27 6.28 3.69
CA LEU A 106 -36.50 7.05 3.59
C LEU A 106 -36.53 7.94 2.33
N PRO A 107 -37.45 7.70 1.37
CA PRO A 107 -37.69 8.61 0.26
C PRO A 107 -38.35 9.92 0.71
N VAL A 108 -38.37 10.93 -0.16
CA VAL A 108 -38.81 12.30 0.15
C VAL A 108 -40.26 12.37 0.67
N GLY A 109 -41.11 11.44 0.21
CA GLY A 109 -42.54 11.37 0.53
C GLY A 109 -42.89 10.41 1.66
N ALA A 110 -41.93 9.78 2.33
CA ALA A 110 -42.20 8.74 3.32
C ALA A 110 -43.10 9.26 4.46
N ASN A 111 -44.26 8.63 4.65
CA ASN A 111 -45.20 8.97 5.72
C ASN A 111 -45.39 7.80 6.70
N ILE A 112 -44.51 7.71 7.70
CA ILE A 112 -44.47 6.56 8.61
C ILE A 112 -45.30 6.87 9.87
N GLY A 113 -46.44 6.18 10.02
CA GLY A 113 -47.28 6.23 11.23
C GLY A 113 -46.96 5.11 12.23
N SER A 114 -46.51 3.97 11.72
CA SER A 114 -46.22 2.74 12.47
C SER A 114 -45.11 1.92 11.80
N GLU A 115 -44.52 0.96 12.51
CA GLU A 115 -43.51 0.05 11.95
C GLU A 115 -44.01 -0.70 10.71
N ARG A 116 -45.32 -1.00 10.68
CA ARG A 116 -45.96 -1.67 9.53
C ARG A 116 -45.86 -0.84 8.26
N ASP A 117 -45.80 0.47 8.35
CA ASP A 117 -45.77 1.35 7.18
C ASP A 117 -44.42 1.32 6.47
N LEU A 118 -43.34 0.93 7.17
CA LEU A 118 -41.97 0.88 6.63
C LEU A 118 -41.88 0.06 5.33
N ARG A 119 -42.56 -1.09 5.26
CA ARG A 119 -42.57 -1.94 4.06
C ARG A 119 -43.18 -1.28 2.83
N PHE A 120 -44.05 -0.28 3.04
CA PHE A 120 -44.79 0.42 1.98
C PHE A 120 -44.25 1.82 1.69
N GLU A 121 -43.63 2.46 2.68
CA GLU A 121 -43.22 3.87 2.62
C GLU A 121 -41.69 4.05 2.49
N ALA A 122 -40.91 3.05 2.89
CA ALA A 122 -39.45 3.08 2.83
C ALA A 122 -38.89 2.00 1.88
N LEU A 123 -37.59 2.11 1.59
CA LEU A 123 -36.82 1.07 0.91
C LEU A 123 -35.98 0.31 1.94
N ASP A 124 -36.05 -1.02 1.88
CA ASP A 124 -35.16 -1.86 2.66
C ASP A 124 -33.73 -1.86 2.11
N MET A 125 -32.74 -1.62 2.96
CA MET A 125 -31.33 -1.58 2.54
C MET A 125 -30.82 -2.96 2.10
N ASP A 126 -31.42 -4.06 2.56
CA ASP A 126 -31.06 -5.40 2.10
C ASP A 126 -31.32 -5.56 0.59
N ILE A 127 -32.32 -4.86 0.04
CA ILE A 127 -32.55 -4.86 -1.41
C ILE A 127 -31.33 -4.30 -2.15
N VAL A 128 -30.67 -3.29 -1.59
CA VAL A 128 -29.47 -2.68 -2.20
C VAL A 128 -28.32 -3.67 -2.19
N THR A 129 -28.05 -4.31 -1.05
CA THR A 129 -26.95 -5.29 -0.94
C THR A 129 -27.23 -6.52 -1.80
N GLU A 130 -28.47 -7.02 -1.85
CA GLU A 130 -28.89 -8.12 -2.74
C GLU A 130 -28.72 -7.78 -4.23
N GLN A 131 -28.99 -6.54 -4.65
CA GLN A 131 -28.75 -6.13 -6.04
C GLN A 131 -27.26 -6.05 -6.41
N LEU A 132 -26.38 -6.01 -5.42
CA LEU A 132 -24.93 -5.86 -5.59
C LEU A 132 -24.14 -7.15 -5.30
N ASP A 133 -24.76 -8.12 -4.63
CA ASP A 133 -24.13 -9.38 -4.22
C ASP A 133 -23.77 -10.25 -5.44
N GLY A 134 -22.51 -10.68 -5.50
CA GLY A 134 -21.99 -11.60 -6.53
C GLY A 134 -22.03 -11.11 -7.98
N ILE A 135 -22.38 -9.83 -8.22
CA ILE A 135 -22.63 -9.29 -9.57
C ILE A 135 -21.50 -8.39 -10.06
N ALA A 136 -20.99 -7.50 -9.19
CA ALA A 136 -19.77 -6.72 -9.44
C ALA A 136 -18.58 -7.40 -8.76
N ARG A 137 -17.37 -7.14 -9.26
CA ARG A 137 -16.14 -7.64 -8.59
C ARG A 137 -15.93 -6.99 -7.23
N LEU A 138 -16.40 -5.76 -7.08
CA LEU A 138 -16.36 -4.99 -5.86
C LEU A 138 -17.67 -4.20 -5.70
N SER A 139 -18.30 -4.33 -4.55
CA SER A 139 -19.52 -3.60 -4.21
C SER A 139 -19.25 -2.72 -2.98
N ILE A 140 -19.46 -1.40 -3.10
CA ILE A 140 -19.22 -0.44 -2.03
C ILE A 140 -20.52 0.28 -1.71
N VAL A 141 -20.96 0.20 -0.47
CA VAL A 141 -22.13 0.91 0.04
C VAL A 141 -21.68 1.93 1.07
N LEU A 142 -21.96 3.21 0.82
CA LEU A 142 -21.61 4.33 1.69
C LEU A 142 -22.89 5.01 2.17
N LEU A 143 -23.13 4.97 3.48
CA LEU A 143 -24.36 5.49 4.09
C LEU A 143 -24.03 6.69 4.98
N ASP A 144 -24.41 7.87 4.50
CA ASP A 144 -24.37 9.12 5.24
C ASP A 144 -25.75 9.47 5.82
N ALA A 145 -26.28 8.51 6.58
CA ALA A 145 -27.63 8.54 7.10
C ALA A 145 -27.66 7.84 8.46
N CYS A 146 -28.02 8.55 9.53
CA CYS A 146 -28.25 8.04 10.90
C CYS A 146 -28.70 9.22 11.77
N ARG A 147 -29.75 9.95 11.41
CA ARG A 147 -30.03 11.30 11.94
C ARG A 147 -31.14 11.36 13.00
N ASP A 148 -31.13 10.46 13.98
CA ASP A 148 -32.29 10.16 14.82
C ASP A 148 -33.40 9.41 14.06
N ASN A 149 -34.19 8.60 14.77
CA ASN A 149 -35.44 8.07 14.23
C ASN A 149 -36.52 9.15 14.46
N PRO A 150 -36.89 9.96 13.45
CA PRO A 150 -37.86 11.05 13.62
C PRO A 150 -39.27 10.53 13.97
N PHE A 151 -39.49 9.22 13.81
CA PHE A 151 -40.74 8.55 14.11
C PHE A 151 -40.70 7.78 15.44
N ARG A 152 -39.62 7.87 16.23
CA ARG A 152 -39.43 7.12 17.49
C ARG A 152 -40.64 7.16 18.42
N LEU A 153 -41.21 8.35 18.64
CA LEU A 153 -42.39 8.51 19.52
C LEU A 153 -43.65 7.85 18.95
N ARG A 154 -43.80 7.80 17.62
CA ARG A 154 -44.94 7.17 16.94
C ARG A 154 -44.80 5.65 16.88
N LEU A 155 -43.59 5.14 16.59
CA LEU A 155 -43.33 3.70 16.57
C LEU A 155 -43.34 3.09 17.99
N ALA A 156 -42.82 3.80 19.00
CA ALA A 156 -42.83 3.33 20.38
C ALA A 156 -44.25 3.17 20.96
N ALA A 157 -45.23 3.91 20.44
CA ALA A 157 -46.63 3.81 20.86
C ALA A 157 -47.35 2.53 20.33
N GLY A 158 -46.75 1.80 19.39
CA GLY A 158 -47.37 0.67 18.70
C GLY A 158 -46.74 -0.72 18.97
N THR A 159 -45.63 -0.81 19.69
CA THR A 159 -44.84 -2.05 19.82
C THR A 159 -44.64 -2.47 21.28
N ARG A 160 -44.91 -3.75 21.61
CA ARG A 160 -44.52 -4.39 22.88
C ARG A 160 -43.01 -4.70 22.96
N SER A 161 -42.29 -4.52 21.85
CA SER A 161 -40.86 -4.80 21.73
C SER A 161 -40.10 -3.47 21.75
N GLY A 162 -39.48 -3.14 22.90
CA GLY A 162 -38.73 -1.89 23.09
C GLY A 162 -37.35 -1.86 22.42
N ALA A 163 -37.25 -2.25 21.14
CA ALA A 163 -35.97 -2.37 20.44
C ALA A 163 -35.98 -1.66 19.08
N THR A 164 -36.33 -0.37 19.06
CA THR A 164 -35.87 0.54 17.99
C THR A 164 -34.51 1.09 18.42
N GLY A 165 -33.44 0.70 17.72
CA GLY A 165 -32.08 1.19 17.97
C GLY A 165 -31.92 2.69 17.71
N MET A 166 -30.86 3.28 18.26
CA MET A 166 -30.39 4.61 17.87
C MET A 166 -29.58 4.46 16.56
N GLY A 167 -29.93 5.16 15.49
CA GLY A 167 -29.19 5.03 14.21
C GLY A 167 -29.40 3.69 13.49
N LEU A 168 -28.44 3.28 12.65
CA LEU A 168 -28.52 2.06 11.82
C LEU A 168 -27.94 0.84 12.53
N GLY A 169 -28.51 -0.33 12.19
CA GLY A 169 -28.09 -1.64 12.66
C GLY A 169 -26.92 -2.23 11.85
N ARG A 170 -26.35 -3.33 12.36
CA ARG A 170 -25.28 -4.07 11.67
C ARG A 170 -25.80 -4.72 10.39
N VAL A 171 -24.97 -4.76 9.36
CA VAL A 171 -25.27 -5.40 8.06
C VAL A 171 -24.26 -6.52 7.81
N HIS A 172 -24.71 -7.62 7.21
CA HIS A 172 -23.83 -8.67 6.72
C HIS A 172 -23.28 -8.28 5.33
N ALA A 173 -21.96 -8.16 5.21
CA ALA A 173 -21.29 -7.93 3.94
C ALA A 173 -20.99 -9.28 3.27
N ALA A 174 -21.57 -9.52 2.08
CA ALA A 174 -21.20 -10.65 1.24
C ALA A 174 -19.77 -10.51 0.71
N VAL A 175 -19.16 -11.60 0.26
CA VAL A 175 -17.79 -11.60 -0.29
C VAL A 175 -17.67 -10.57 -1.41
N GLY A 176 -16.64 -9.73 -1.37
CA GLY A 176 -16.46 -8.62 -2.32
C GLY A 176 -17.30 -7.38 -2.02
N THR A 177 -18.02 -7.33 -0.90
CA THR A 177 -18.80 -6.16 -0.47
C THR A 177 -18.15 -5.43 0.71
N LEU A 178 -18.20 -4.10 0.67
CA LEU A 178 -17.90 -3.21 1.79
C LEU A 178 -19.09 -2.30 2.06
N VAL A 179 -19.51 -2.21 3.32
CA VAL A 179 -20.55 -1.28 3.78
C VAL A 179 -19.94 -0.35 4.81
N ALA A 180 -19.97 0.96 4.57
CA ALA A 180 -19.49 1.97 5.50
C ALA A 180 -20.63 2.92 5.90
N PHE A 181 -20.67 3.24 7.18
CA PHE A 181 -21.64 4.11 7.84
C PHE A 181 -20.95 5.38 8.33
N SER A 182 -21.64 6.51 8.27
CA SER A 182 -21.11 7.78 8.76
C SER A 182 -20.91 7.82 10.27
N THR A 183 -21.50 6.89 11.03
CA THR A 183 -21.25 6.71 12.46
C THR A 183 -21.37 5.24 12.88
N ALA A 184 -21.00 4.92 14.13
CA ALA A 184 -21.07 3.58 14.67
C ALA A 184 -22.54 3.12 14.84
N PRO A 185 -22.83 1.81 14.68
CA PRO A 185 -24.17 1.28 14.93
C PRO A 185 -24.65 1.68 16.34
N GLY A 186 -25.91 2.07 16.48
CA GLY A 186 -26.41 2.54 17.78
C GLY A 186 -26.17 4.04 18.05
N THR A 187 -25.65 4.83 17.11
CA THR A 187 -25.33 6.26 17.33
C THR A 187 -25.84 7.16 16.20
N VAL A 188 -25.85 8.47 16.45
CA VAL A 188 -26.41 9.47 15.54
C VAL A 188 -25.30 10.21 14.80
N ALA A 189 -25.47 10.45 13.50
CA ALA A 189 -24.58 11.25 12.68
C ALA A 189 -24.92 12.74 12.83
N ALA A 190 -23.89 13.58 12.94
CA ALA A 190 -24.07 15.03 13.04
C ALA A 190 -24.37 15.65 11.66
N ASP A 191 -25.27 16.62 11.64
CA ASP A 191 -25.56 17.40 10.43
C ASP A 191 -24.35 18.23 9.98
N GLY A 192 -23.50 18.64 10.93
CA GLY A 192 -22.39 19.56 10.70
C GLY A 192 -22.83 21.03 10.59
N SER A 193 -21.86 21.92 10.38
CA SER A 193 -22.08 23.37 10.25
C SER A 193 -21.77 23.90 8.84
N GLY A 194 -21.33 23.03 7.94
CA GLY A 194 -20.92 23.38 6.57
C GLY A 194 -21.97 23.05 5.51
N ARG A 195 -21.59 23.22 4.24
CA ARG A 195 -22.40 22.85 3.07
C ARG A 195 -22.71 21.33 3.05
N ASN A 196 -21.70 20.52 3.38
CA ASN A 196 -21.76 19.07 3.39
C ASN A 196 -21.74 18.54 4.82
N SER A 197 -22.22 17.30 5.00
CA SER A 197 -22.05 16.60 6.29
C SER A 197 -20.56 16.42 6.64
N PRO A 198 -20.21 16.20 7.92
CA PRO A 198 -18.84 15.88 8.32
C PRO A 198 -18.26 14.66 7.60
N PHE A 199 -19.09 13.62 7.39
CA PHE A 199 -18.67 12.40 6.71
C PHE A 199 -18.40 12.64 5.23
N THR A 200 -19.34 13.29 4.53
CA THR A 200 -19.18 13.59 3.11
C THR A 200 -18.04 14.56 2.87
N ALA A 201 -17.89 15.60 3.69
CA ALA A 201 -16.75 16.52 3.61
C ALA A 201 -15.41 15.79 3.78
N ALA A 202 -15.32 14.83 4.71
CA ALA A 202 -14.12 14.01 4.89
C ALA A 202 -13.88 13.05 3.72
N LEU A 203 -14.93 12.39 3.22
CA LEU A 203 -14.86 11.50 2.07
C LEU A 203 -14.32 12.23 0.83
N LEU A 204 -14.88 13.40 0.51
CA LEU A 204 -14.48 14.20 -0.65
C LEU A 204 -13.00 14.63 -0.61
N ARG A 205 -12.43 14.86 0.58
CA ARG A 205 -11.00 15.16 0.73
C ARG A 205 -10.09 13.97 0.42
N ARG A 206 -10.58 12.74 0.60
CA ARG A 206 -9.75 11.52 0.53
C ARG A 206 -9.99 10.70 -0.74
N ILE A 207 -11.19 10.73 -1.31
CA ILE A 207 -11.62 9.86 -2.43
C ILE A 207 -10.81 10.07 -3.71
N GLY A 208 -10.23 11.27 -3.92
CA GLY A 208 -9.40 11.58 -5.07
C GLY A 208 -7.91 11.29 -4.90
N THR A 209 -7.46 10.90 -3.70
CA THR A 209 -6.03 10.76 -3.38
C THR A 209 -5.40 9.61 -4.17
N PRO A 210 -4.43 9.88 -5.06
CA PRO A 210 -3.77 8.82 -5.83
C PRO A 210 -3.05 7.83 -4.92
N GLY A 211 -3.23 6.53 -5.18
CA GLY A 211 -2.55 5.45 -4.46
C GLY A 211 -3.09 5.15 -3.07
N LEU A 212 -4.14 5.85 -2.63
CA LEU A 212 -4.77 5.60 -1.33
C LEU A 212 -5.77 4.44 -1.43
N GLU A 213 -5.46 3.33 -0.74
CA GLU A 213 -6.31 2.13 -0.74
C GLU A 213 -7.63 2.38 0.02
N LEU A 214 -8.74 1.80 -0.43
CA LEU A 214 -10.10 2.02 0.09
C LEU A 214 -10.22 1.88 1.61
N ARG A 215 -9.69 0.82 2.23
CA ARG A 215 -9.79 0.66 3.70
C ARG A 215 -8.92 1.68 4.42
N GLN A 216 -7.75 1.99 3.90
CA GLN A 216 -6.91 3.08 4.43
C GLN A 216 -7.62 4.44 4.30
N MET A 217 -8.24 4.71 3.15
CA MET A 217 -9.03 5.91 2.90
C MET A 217 -10.15 6.05 3.93
N LEU A 218 -10.91 4.98 4.20
CA LEU A 218 -11.97 4.99 5.20
C LEU A 218 -11.43 5.18 6.63
N ALA A 219 -10.25 4.65 6.95
CA ALA A 219 -9.59 4.93 8.23
C ALA A 219 -9.20 6.41 8.37
N GLU A 220 -8.74 7.07 7.30
CA GLU A 220 -8.48 8.51 7.28
C GLU A 220 -9.77 9.33 7.36
N VAL A 221 -10.83 8.93 6.65
CA VAL A 221 -12.17 9.53 6.77
C VAL A 221 -12.66 9.45 8.22
N ARG A 222 -12.49 8.30 8.89
CA ARG A 222 -12.85 8.14 10.31
C ARG A 222 -12.10 9.12 11.20
N ARG A 223 -10.78 9.27 10.99
CA ARG A 223 -9.94 10.22 11.74
C ARG A 223 -10.47 11.65 11.55
N ASP A 224 -10.66 12.04 10.30
CA ASP A 224 -11.13 13.35 9.88
C ASP A 224 -12.51 13.71 10.48
N VAL A 225 -13.45 12.75 10.48
CA VAL A 225 -14.79 12.93 11.09
C VAL A 225 -14.70 13.04 12.60
N ARG A 226 -13.89 12.18 13.26
CA ARG A 226 -13.70 12.26 14.71
C ARG A 226 -13.16 13.62 15.12
N GLU A 227 -12.19 14.15 14.39
CA GLU A 227 -11.60 15.46 14.64
C GLU A 227 -12.63 16.58 14.45
N ALA A 228 -13.32 16.58 13.31
CA ALA A 228 -14.31 17.61 12.97
C ALA A 228 -15.52 17.64 13.93
N THR A 229 -15.84 16.51 14.57
CA THR A 229 -16.97 16.38 15.50
C THR A 229 -16.56 16.36 16.96
N GLY A 230 -15.28 16.61 17.29
CA GLY A 230 -14.79 16.54 18.67
C GLY A 230 -14.96 15.16 19.32
N GLY A 231 -14.98 14.10 18.51
CA GLY A 231 -15.14 12.72 18.95
C GLY A 231 -16.58 12.22 19.07
N GLN A 232 -17.57 13.06 18.76
CA GLN A 232 -18.99 12.70 18.88
C GLN A 232 -19.46 11.71 17.81
N GLN A 233 -18.83 11.74 16.62
CA GLN A 233 -19.15 10.85 15.51
C GLN A 233 -17.93 10.01 15.14
N VAL A 234 -18.15 8.71 14.94
CA VAL A 234 -17.09 7.77 14.56
C VAL A 234 -17.58 6.86 13.44
N PRO A 235 -17.19 7.12 12.17
CA PRO A 235 -17.53 6.24 11.05
C PRO A 235 -17.11 4.79 11.27
N TRP A 236 -17.95 3.87 10.78
CA TRP A 236 -17.79 2.43 10.99
C TRP A 236 -18.03 1.65 9.70
N GLU A 237 -17.32 0.55 9.49
CA GLU A 237 -17.41 -0.27 8.29
C GLU A 237 -17.46 -1.77 8.59
N HIS A 238 -18.11 -2.48 7.68
CA HIS A 238 -18.09 -3.93 7.55
C HIS A 238 -17.52 -4.27 6.18
N SER A 239 -16.45 -5.05 6.14
CA SER A 239 -15.70 -5.36 4.92
C SER A 239 -15.50 -6.87 4.79
N ALA A 240 -15.89 -7.41 3.64
CA ALA A 240 -15.55 -8.76 3.18
C ALA A 240 -14.78 -8.70 1.85
N LEU A 241 -13.97 -7.66 1.66
CA LEU A 241 -13.14 -7.46 0.48
C LEU A 241 -11.95 -8.42 0.45
N GLU A 242 -11.75 -9.12 -0.66
CA GLU A 242 -10.62 -10.03 -0.86
C GLU A 242 -9.38 -9.34 -1.44
N GLY A 243 -9.57 -8.19 -2.08
CA GLY A 243 -8.52 -7.41 -2.75
C GLY A 243 -8.34 -6.00 -2.19
N SER A 244 -7.45 -5.26 -2.83
CA SER A 244 -7.28 -3.82 -2.64
C SER A 244 -8.02 -3.07 -3.74
N PHE A 245 -8.64 -1.95 -3.39
CA PHE A 245 -9.27 -1.05 -4.35
C PHE A 245 -8.74 0.36 -4.20
N TYR A 246 -8.62 1.07 -5.32
CA TYR A 246 -8.12 2.43 -5.38
C TYR A 246 -9.02 3.25 -6.30
N PHE A 247 -9.56 4.35 -5.78
CA PHE A 247 -10.36 5.27 -6.59
C PHE A 247 -9.52 6.00 -7.65
N SER A 248 -8.25 6.29 -7.33
CA SER A 248 -7.31 6.99 -8.19
C SER A 248 -5.90 6.44 -8.00
N GLY A 249 -5.13 6.33 -9.09
CA GLY A 249 -3.68 6.10 -9.06
C GLY A 249 -3.19 4.90 -8.23
N GLY A 250 -3.98 3.82 -8.15
CA GLY A 250 -3.57 2.61 -7.46
C GLY A 250 -2.35 1.96 -8.11
N PRO A 251 -1.55 1.20 -7.35
CA PRO A 251 -0.55 0.32 -7.96
C PRO A 251 -1.26 -0.56 -8.99
N PRO A 252 -0.73 -0.69 -10.21
CA PRO A 252 -1.33 -1.50 -11.25
C PRO A 252 -1.61 -2.91 -10.72
N ALA A 253 -2.76 -3.45 -11.13
CA ALA A 253 -3.24 -4.73 -10.64
C ALA A 253 -2.17 -5.81 -10.88
N ILE A 254 -1.52 -6.20 -9.77
CA ILE A 254 -0.33 -7.06 -9.79
C ILE A 254 -0.60 -8.34 -10.57
N GLY A 255 -1.82 -8.89 -10.59
CA GLY A 255 -2.11 -10.14 -11.33
C GLY A 255 -1.90 -10.09 -12.85
N VAL A 256 -2.41 -9.08 -13.55
CA VAL A 256 -2.24 -8.98 -15.02
C VAL A 256 -0.88 -8.40 -15.36
N GLU A 257 -0.43 -7.44 -14.57
CA GLU A 257 0.90 -6.87 -14.71
C GLU A 257 1.99 -7.92 -14.49
N GLN A 258 1.85 -8.79 -13.47
CA GLN A 258 2.79 -9.87 -13.18
C GLN A 258 2.86 -10.87 -14.32
N VAL A 259 1.73 -11.24 -14.94
CA VAL A 259 1.76 -12.12 -16.12
C VAL A 259 2.49 -11.46 -17.29
N PHE A 260 2.24 -10.17 -17.54
CA PHE A 260 2.98 -9.43 -18.57
C PHE A 260 4.47 -9.33 -18.21
N TRP A 261 4.79 -9.00 -16.95
CA TRP A 261 6.15 -8.91 -16.44
C TRP A 261 6.89 -10.24 -16.55
N GLU A 262 6.28 -11.36 -16.13
CA GLU A 262 6.86 -12.70 -16.28
C GLU A 262 7.20 -13.02 -17.75
N SER A 263 6.39 -12.53 -18.71
CA SER A 263 6.68 -12.71 -20.14
C SER A 263 7.87 -11.90 -20.65
N VAL A 264 8.18 -10.74 -20.04
CA VAL A 264 9.24 -9.82 -20.52
C VAL A 264 10.48 -9.75 -19.63
N ARG A 265 10.40 -10.17 -18.36
CA ARG A 265 11.48 -10.05 -17.36
C ARG A 265 12.78 -10.74 -17.77
N GLY A 266 12.67 -11.79 -18.58
CA GLY A 266 13.79 -12.55 -19.12
C GLY A 266 14.21 -12.13 -20.54
N SER A 267 13.48 -11.22 -21.20
CA SER A 267 13.76 -10.88 -22.60
C SER A 267 15.14 -10.25 -22.77
N ALA A 268 15.76 -10.55 -23.92
CA ALA A 268 16.99 -9.95 -24.42
C ALA A 268 16.70 -8.80 -25.41
N ASP A 269 15.45 -8.61 -25.81
CA ASP A 269 15.01 -7.49 -26.64
C ASP A 269 14.59 -6.31 -25.77
N ARG A 270 15.24 -5.16 -25.96
CA ARG A 270 14.92 -3.92 -25.23
C ARG A 270 13.48 -3.48 -25.46
N ARG A 271 12.92 -3.75 -26.63
CA ARG A 271 11.56 -3.31 -27.01
C ARG A 271 10.49 -3.93 -26.13
N ASP A 272 10.72 -5.12 -25.59
CA ASP A 272 9.75 -5.82 -24.73
C ASP A 272 9.62 -5.13 -23.36
N LEU A 273 10.75 -4.70 -22.80
CA LEU A 273 10.79 -3.95 -21.54
C LEU A 273 10.29 -2.50 -21.72
N GLU A 274 10.60 -1.89 -22.87
CA GLU A 274 10.05 -0.58 -23.25
C GLU A 274 8.52 -0.64 -23.43
N ALA A 275 7.99 -1.73 -24.02
CA ALA A 275 6.55 -1.97 -24.14
C ALA A 275 5.88 -2.17 -22.78
N TYR A 276 6.53 -2.89 -21.84
CA TYR A 276 6.06 -2.99 -20.47
C TYR A 276 6.00 -1.61 -19.79
N LEU A 277 7.07 -0.80 -19.89
CA LEU A 277 7.11 0.56 -19.30
C LEU A 277 6.08 1.51 -19.91
N ALA A 278 5.80 1.37 -21.21
CA ALA A 278 4.77 2.15 -21.88
C ALA A 278 3.36 1.75 -21.43
N ARG A 279 3.12 0.46 -21.20
CA ARG A 279 1.81 -0.07 -20.80
C ARG A 279 1.53 0.10 -19.31
N TYR A 280 2.57 0.06 -18.47
CA TYR A 280 2.48 0.18 -17.02
C TYR A 280 3.43 1.28 -16.51
N PRO A 281 3.16 2.58 -16.79
CA PRO A 281 4.07 3.67 -16.42
C PRO A 281 4.22 3.88 -14.90
N GLN A 282 3.26 3.38 -14.12
CA GLN A 282 3.29 3.31 -12.65
C GLN A 282 3.31 1.86 -12.14
N GLY A 283 3.77 0.93 -12.99
CA GLY A 283 3.96 -0.51 -12.76
C GLY A 283 4.65 -0.88 -11.45
N ALA A 284 4.20 -1.95 -10.78
CA ALA A 284 4.91 -2.56 -9.65
C ALA A 284 6.34 -3.02 -10.01
N PHE A 285 6.60 -3.31 -11.30
CA PHE A 285 7.92 -3.71 -11.81
C PHE A 285 8.62 -2.62 -12.64
N VAL A 286 8.15 -1.36 -12.62
CA VAL A 286 8.77 -0.24 -13.37
C VAL A 286 10.25 -0.10 -13.06
N ASP A 287 10.61 -0.16 -11.78
CA ASP A 287 12.01 -0.02 -11.38
C ASP A 287 12.85 -1.21 -11.83
N LEU A 288 12.29 -2.42 -11.83
CA LEU A 288 12.96 -3.63 -12.33
C LEU A 288 13.16 -3.57 -13.86
N ALA A 289 12.15 -3.12 -14.60
CA ALA A 289 12.24 -2.94 -16.05
C ALA A 289 13.25 -1.84 -16.42
N ARG A 290 13.26 -0.71 -15.70
CA ARG A 290 14.27 0.35 -15.84
C ARG A 290 15.66 -0.14 -15.48
N ASN A 291 15.80 -0.96 -14.43
CA ASN A 291 17.08 -1.56 -14.05
C ASN A 291 17.59 -2.50 -15.15
N ARG A 292 16.72 -3.32 -15.72
CA ARG A 292 17.09 -4.22 -16.81
C ARG A 292 17.42 -3.47 -18.09
N LEU A 293 16.65 -2.45 -18.46
CA LEU A 293 16.99 -1.57 -19.59
C LEU A 293 18.30 -0.80 -19.37
N ARG A 294 18.60 -0.40 -18.12
CA ARG A 294 19.90 0.17 -17.75
C ARG A 294 21.02 -0.87 -17.82
N ALA A 295 20.77 -2.12 -17.45
CA ALA A 295 21.73 -3.22 -17.63
C ALA A 295 21.97 -3.54 -19.12
N MET A 296 20.96 -3.36 -19.97
CA MET A 296 21.06 -3.54 -21.43
C MET A 296 21.58 -2.29 -22.17
N ALA A 297 21.43 -1.10 -21.58
CA ALA A 297 21.96 0.18 -22.09
C ALA A 297 23.36 0.50 -21.54
N ALA A 298 23.77 -0.16 -20.46
CA ALA A 298 25.18 -0.34 -20.20
C ALA A 298 25.77 -0.91 -21.49
N PRO A 299 26.86 -0.34 -22.02
CA PRO A 299 27.49 -0.91 -23.19
C PRO A 299 27.64 -2.41 -22.91
N THR A 300 27.18 -3.24 -23.84
CA THR A 300 27.76 -4.57 -23.98
C THR A 300 29.23 -4.27 -24.19
N SER A 301 29.99 -4.24 -23.09
CA SER A 301 31.40 -3.95 -23.17
C SER A 301 31.97 -5.02 -24.08
N PRO A 302 32.68 -4.64 -25.14
CA PRO A 302 33.45 -5.60 -25.91
C PRO A 302 34.46 -6.19 -24.94
N GLN A 303 34.24 -7.44 -24.52
CA GLN A 303 35.12 -8.22 -23.65
C GLN A 303 35.47 -7.51 -22.33
N GLY A 304 34.69 -7.77 -21.27
CA GLY A 304 35.08 -7.39 -19.90
C GLY A 304 36.49 -7.88 -19.60
N ILE A 305 37.32 -7.03 -18.99
CA ILE A 305 38.66 -7.41 -18.56
C ILE A 305 38.48 -8.53 -17.54
N VAL A 306 38.92 -9.74 -17.91
CA VAL A 306 38.91 -10.92 -17.04
C VAL A 306 39.60 -10.56 -15.73
N LEU A 307 38.93 -10.80 -14.61
CA LEU A 307 39.49 -10.54 -13.30
C LEU A 307 40.55 -11.61 -13.00
N THR A 308 41.80 -11.21 -13.16
CA THR A 308 42.99 -11.97 -12.75
C THR A 308 43.58 -11.37 -11.47
N GLU A 309 44.49 -12.08 -10.81
CA GLU A 309 45.16 -11.56 -9.62
C GLU A 309 45.87 -10.23 -9.92
N ASP A 310 46.56 -10.15 -11.05
CA ASP A 310 47.29 -8.95 -11.47
C ASP A 310 46.37 -7.77 -11.79
N THR A 311 45.28 -8.01 -12.51
CA THR A 311 44.35 -6.94 -12.92
C THR A 311 43.56 -6.40 -11.72
N LEU A 312 43.15 -7.27 -10.78
CA LEU A 312 42.53 -6.83 -9.52
C LEU A 312 43.55 -6.16 -8.59
N ALA A 313 44.77 -6.68 -8.48
CA ALA A 313 45.83 -6.04 -7.70
C ALA A 313 46.17 -4.65 -8.25
N ALA A 314 46.23 -4.47 -9.57
CA ALA A 314 46.45 -3.18 -10.20
C ALA A 314 45.31 -2.20 -9.90
N ALA A 315 44.05 -2.64 -9.99
CA ALA A 315 42.88 -1.82 -9.67
C ALA A 315 42.90 -1.36 -8.19
N LEU A 316 43.19 -2.27 -7.26
CA LEU A 316 43.31 -1.97 -5.83
C LEU A 316 44.52 -1.10 -5.50
N ALA A 317 45.63 -1.26 -6.22
CA ALA A 317 46.88 -0.52 -6.01
C ALA A 317 46.76 0.98 -6.32
N THR A 318 45.68 1.41 -6.99
CA THR A 318 45.34 2.84 -7.13
C THR A 318 45.13 3.53 -5.78
N GLN A 319 44.80 2.79 -4.72
CA GLN A 319 44.48 3.31 -3.40
C GLN A 319 45.17 2.57 -2.24
N LEU A 320 45.71 1.36 -2.48
CA LEU A 320 46.40 0.53 -1.50
C LEU A 320 47.87 0.30 -1.89
N PRO A 321 48.77 0.01 -0.94
CA PRO A 321 50.11 -0.48 -1.27
C PRO A 321 50.04 -1.77 -2.11
N LEU A 322 50.88 -1.89 -3.13
CA LEU A 322 50.83 -2.99 -4.12
C LEU A 322 50.88 -4.39 -3.47
N ASP A 323 51.75 -4.61 -2.47
CA ASP A 323 51.82 -5.91 -1.79
C ASP A 323 50.53 -6.25 -1.01
N THR A 324 49.86 -5.22 -0.50
CA THR A 324 48.56 -5.39 0.15
C THR A 324 47.48 -5.69 -0.88
N ALA A 325 47.50 -4.98 -2.02
CA ALA A 325 46.58 -5.21 -3.13
C ALA A 325 46.70 -6.63 -3.70
N ARG A 326 47.91 -7.15 -3.90
CA ARG A 326 48.18 -8.53 -4.33
C ARG A 326 47.61 -9.56 -3.36
N ARG A 327 47.89 -9.43 -2.06
CA ARG A 327 47.33 -10.35 -1.04
C ARG A 327 45.81 -10.34 -1.03
N ILE A 328 45.19 -9.18 -1.18
CA ILE A 328 43.72 -9.05 -1.24
C ILE A 328 43.17 -9.69 -2.51
N ALA A 329 43.81 -9.48 -3.67
CA ALA A 329 43.39 -10.05 -4.94
C ALA A 329 43.45 -11.59 -4.91
N ALA A 330 44.56 -12.16 -4.45
CA ALA A 330 44.71 -13.60 -4.26
C ALA A 330 43.65 -14.18 -3.30
N ALA A 331 43.38 -13.46 -2.20
CA ALA A 331 42.36 -13.85 -1.23
C ALA A 331 40.93 -13.75 -1.79
N TYR A 332 40.63 -12.83 -2.71
CA TYR A 332 39.30 -12.72 -3.34
C TYR A 332 39.07 -13.80 -4.40
N LEU A 333 40.09 -14.09 -5.21
CA LEU A 333 40.01 -15.10 -6.26
C LEU A 333 39.94 -16.53 -5.71
N SER A 334 40.53 -16.79 -4.54
CA SER A 334 40.46 -18.12 -3.90
C SER A 334 39.12 -18.43 -3.23
N GLU A 335 38.23 -17.44 -3.06
CA GLU A 335 36.93 -17.62 -2.41
C GLU A 335 35.98 -18.41 -3.30
N ARG A 336 35.39 -19.46 -2.73
CA ARG A 336 34.40 -20.32 -3.38
C ARG A 336 33.02 -19.94 -2.90
N GLY A 337 32.10 -19.66 -3.84
CA GLY A 337 30.73 -19.33 -3.52
C GLY A 337 29.97 -18.88 -4.78
N PRO A 338 28.63 -18.87 -4.75
CA PRO A 338 27.83 -18.57 -5.92
C PRO A 338 27.85 -17.09 -6.29
N ALA A 339 28.20 -16.20 -5.35
CA ALA A 339 28.43 -14.79 -5.63
C ALA A 339 29.39 -14.14 -4.62
N LYS A 340 30.27 -13.25 -5.09
CA LYS A 340 31.26 -12.51 -4.30
C LYS A 340 31.50 -11.12 -4.87
N ALA A 341 31.71 -10.13 -4.01
CA ALA A 341 32.07 -8.77 -4.46
C ALA A 341 33.12 -8.16 -3.55
N ILE A 342 33.93 -7.27 -4.13
CA ILE A 342 34.94 -6.51 -3.43
C ILE A 342 34.81 -5.02 -3.73
N ALA A 343 34.82 -4.24 -2.66
CA ALA A 343 34.80 -2.79 -2.69
C ALA A 343 36.02 -2.22 -1.97
N ILE A 344 36.34 -0.97 -2.27
CA ILE A 344 37.37 -0.20 -1.58
C ILE A 344 36.77 1.04 -0.95
N ASN A 345 37.23 1.37 0.25
CA ASN A 345 36.94 2.64 0.88
C ASN A 345 38.15 3.58 0.69
N PRO A 346 38.04 4.62 -0.16
CA PRO A 346 39.18 5.49 -0.44
C PRO A 346 39.61 6.32 0.77
N ALA A 347 38.67 6.71 1.63
CA ALA A 347 38.96 7.53 2.80
C ALA A 347 39.75 6.77 3.88
N ARG A 348 39.54 5.45 3.98
CA ARG A 348 40.23 4.58 4.94
C ARG A 348 41.41 3.81 4.33
N ARG A 349 41.54 3.79 3.00
CA ARG A 349 42.49 2.94 2.27
C ARG A 349 42.40 1.48 2.72
N ARG A 350 41.17 0.95 2.70
CA ARG A 350 40.86 -0.44 3.09
C ARG A 350 39.88 -1.06 2.11
N SER A 351 40.03 -2.35 1.84
CA SER A 351 39.07 -3.14 1.07
C SER A 351 38.00 -3.75 1.98
N PHE A 352 36.81 -3.95 1.45
CA PHE A 352 35.74 -4.73 2.06
C PHE A 352 35.27 -5.79 1.07
N ARG A 353 35.02 -7.01 1.54
CA ARG A 353 34.55 -8.10 0.68
C ARG A 353 33.32 -8.77 1.28
N VAL A 354 32.43 -9.18 0.39
CA VAL A 354 31.34 -10.10 0.70
C VAL A 354 31.61 -11.37 -0.11
N THR A 355 31.70 -12.50 0.59
CA THR A 355 31.95 -13.82 -0.02
C THR A 355 30.81 -14.76 0.37
N ALA A 356 30.57 -15.77 -0.47
CA ALA A 356 29.51 -16.77 -0.27
C ALA A 356 28.12 -16.18 -0.01
N ALA A 357 27.75 -15.11 -0.74
CA ALA A 357 26.39 -14.58 -0.68
C ALA A 357 25.41 -15.59 -1.29
N ALA A 358 24.17 -15.64 -0.77
CA ALA A 358 23.15 -16.52 -1.32
C ALA A 358 22.80 -16.12 -2.77
N GLU A 359 22.53 -17.12 -3.61
CA GLU A 359 22.08 -16.94 -5.00
C GLU A 359 20.86 -16.00 -5.06
N GLY A 360 20.84 -15.10 -6.05
CA GLY A 360 19.79 -14.07 -6.18
C GLY A 360 19.93 -12.85 -5.26
N SER A 361 20.99 -12.75 -4.44
CA SER A 361 21.31 -11.52 -3.70
C SER A 361 21.96 -10.47 -4.62
N ASP A 362 21.61 -9.20 -4.46
CA ASP A 362 22.38 -8.10 -5.07
C ASP A 362 23.69 -7.89 -4.28
N VAL A 363 24.72 -8.65 -4.64
CA VAL A 363 26.01 -8.66 -3.91
C VAL A 363 26.78 -7.37 -4.13
N ALA A 364 26.59 -6.72 -5.27
CA ALA A 364 27.18 -5.41 -5.56
C ALA A 364 26.65 -4.33 -4.61
N GLU A 365 25.32 -4.25 -4.44
CA GLU A 365 24.73 -3.33 -3.48
C GLU A 365 25.14 -3.69 -2.03
N MET A 366 25.10 -4.99 -1.69
CA MET A 366 25.41 -5.47 -0.35
C MET A 366 26.85 -5.16 0.09
N VAL A 367 27.84 -5.32 -0.80
CA VAL A 367 29.25 -5.00 -0.46
C VAL A 367 29.43 -3.51 -0.23
N LEU A 368 28.77 -2.66 -1.01
CA LEU A 368 28.84 -1.21 -0.85
C LEU A 368 28.20 -0.74 0.46
N GLU A 369 27.03 -1.28 0.80
CA GLU A 369 26.34 -0.96 2.05
C GLU A 369 27.12 -1.40 3.28
N ARG A 370 27.60 -2.64 3.29
CA ARG A 370 28.39 -3.16 4.42
C ARG A 370 29.72 -2.42 4.54
N CYS A 371 30.36 -2.11 3.43
CA CYS A 371 31.60 -1.32 3.42
C CYS A 371 31.38 0.08 4.02
N GLN A 372 30.32 0.79 3.59
CA GLN A 372 30.01 2.11 4.16
C GLN A 372 29.55 2.03 5.61
N LEU A 373 28.83 0.97 6.01
CA LEU A 373 28.44 0.74 7.40
C LEU A 373 29.68 0.59 8.28
N PHE A 374 30.63 -0.24 7.83
CA PHE A 374 31.87 -0.57 8.52
C PHE A 374 32.80 0.64 8.66
N TYR A 375 33.07 1.35 7.56
CA TYR A 375 34.07 2.43 7.53
C TYR A 375 33.49 3.83 7.77
N GLY A 376 32.17 3.99 7.69
CA GLY A 376 31.46 5.24 7.88
C GLY A 376 31.59 6.25 6.73
N SER A 377 32.01 5.81 5.54
CA SER A 377 32.11 6.64 4.34
C SER A 377 31.85 5.82 3.08
N PRO A 378 31.38 6.43 1.97
CA PRO A 378 31.09 5.73 0.73
C PRO A 378 32.24 4.86 0.24
N CYS A 379 31.89 3.72 -0.36
CA CYS A 379 32.84 2.80 -0.98
C CYS A 379 32.65 2.74 -2.49
N GLN A 380 33.69 2.31 -3.18
CA GLN A 380 33.70 2.09 -4.62
C GLN A 380 33.79 0.60 -4.89
N LEU A 381 32.95 0.10 -5.80
CA LEU A 381 33.02 -1.29 -6.26
C LEU A 381 34.28 -1.45 -7.14
N VAL A 382 34.99 -2.58 -6.96
CA VAL A 382 36.21 -2.89 -7.70
C VAL A 382 36.05 -4.19 -8.50
N GLY A 383 35.41 -5.20 -7.91
CA GLY A 383 35.16 -6.47 -8.58
C GLY A 383 33.83 -7.08 -8.16
N LEU A 384 33.20 -7.78 -9.10
CA LEU A 384 31.98 -8.55 -8.93
C LEU A 384 32.19 -9.91 -9.59
N ASP A 385 32.08 -10.97 -8.80
CA ASP A 385 32.38 -12.34 -9.18
C ASP A 385 33.76 -12.49 -9.83
N GLU A 386 33.80 -12.78 -11.13
CA GLU A 386 35.04 -12.94 -11.91
C GLU A 386 35.28 -11.76 -12.88
N GLU A 387 34.61 -10.62 -12.65
CA GLU A 387 34.67 -9.44 -13.49
C GLU A 387 35.16 -8.19 -12.73
N LEU A 388 36.04 -7.42 -13.37
CA LEU A 388 36.43 -6.10 -12.90
C LEU A 388 35.35 -5.07 -13.22
N THR A 389 35.01 -4.26 -12.22
CA THR A 389 34.00 -3.21 -12.40
C THR A 389 34.66 -1.89 -12.80
N PRO A 390 34.04 -1.10 -13.71
CA PRO A 390 34.55 0.23 -14.04
C PRO A 390 34.60 1.09 -12.78
N GLY A 391 35.71 1.82 -12.58
CA GLY A 391 35.96 2.62 -11.38
C GLY A 391 35.01 3.81 -11.22
N ARG A 392 33.77 3.56 -10.81
CA ARG A 392 32.78 4.60 -10.48
C ARG A 392 33.17 5.32 -9.20
N ARG A 393 32.82 6.60 -9.10
CA ARG A 393 33.04 7.37 -7.88
C ARG A 393 32.23 6.77 -6.72
N PRO A 394 32.78 6.70 -5.50
CA PRO A 394 32.01 6.31 -4.33
C PRO A 394 30.81 7.25 -4.10
N GLU A 395 29.61 6.68 -3.98
CA GLU A 395 28.38 7.42 -3.67
C GLU A 395 27.78 6.94 -2.34
N PRO A 396 27.13 7.82 -1.55
CA PRO A 396 26.45 7.42 -0.33
C PRO A 396 25.31 6.44 -0.60
N MET A 397 25.31 5.32 0.12
CA MET A 397 24.25 4.32 0.03
C MET A 397 22.94 4.85 0.64
N PRO A 398 21.83 4.88 -0.11
CA PRO A 398 20.57 5.48 0.34
C PRO A 398 20.02 4.89 1.64
N ARG A 399 20.04 3.56 1.81
CA ARG A 399 19.52 2.89 3.01
C ARG A 399 20.31 3.20 4.28
N LEU A 400 21.56 3.66 4.16
CA LEU A 400 22.36 4.10 5.31
C LEU A 400 22.09 5.55 5.72
N ALA A 401 21.44 6.34 4.86
CA ALA A 401 21.02 7.71 5.13
C ALA A 401 19.56 7.79 5.60
N HIS A 402 18.81 6.70 5.52
CA HIS A 402 17.40 6.67 5.90
C HIS A 402 17.19 6.99 7.39
N ALA A 403 16.30 7.94 7.66
CA ALA A 403 15.79 8.27 8.99
C ALA A 403 14.26 8.29 8.90
N GLY A 404 13.57 7.59 9.80
CA GLY A 404 12.12 7.44 9.72
C GLY A 404 11.60 6.23 10.48
N ALA A 405 10.42 5.77 10.10
CA ALA A 405 9.81 4.57 10.64
C ALA A 405 10.65 3.33 10.28
N PHE A 406 10.70 2.34 11.17
CA PHE A 406 11.34 1.07 10.89
C PHE A 406 10.60 0.33 9.77
N ASP A 407 11.31 0.06 8.68
CA ASP A 407 10.84 -0.77 7.58
C ASP A 407 11.84 -1.93 7.35
N PRO A 408 11.42 -3.20 7.51
CA PRO A 408 12.23 -4.37 7.18
C PRO A 408 12.90 -4.31 5.80
N ALA A 409 12.26 -3.72 4.79
CA ALA A 409 12.80 -3.59 3.44
C ALA A 409 13.96 -2.57 3.36
N GLN A 410 14.02 -1.61 4.28
CA GLN A 410 15.04 -0.56 4.32
C GLN A 410 16.27 -0.91 5.15
N VAL A 411 16.31 -2.08 5.80
CA VAL A 411 17.51 -2.47 6.57
C VAL A 411 18.68 -2.77 5.62
N PRO A 412 19.83 -2.08 5.78
CA PRO A 412 20.94 -2.20 4.85
C PRO A 412 21.73 -3.50 5.03
N GLY A 413 22.38 -3.93 3.96
CA GLY A 413 23.34 -5.03 3.94
C GLY A 413 22.71 -6.41 4.19
N GLN A 414 21.39 -6.55 4.05
CA GLN A 414 20.67 -7.82 4.24
C GLN A 414 20.54 -8.59 2.93
N PRO A 415 20.83 -9.91 2.92
CA PRO A 415 20.55 -10.76 1.77
C PRO A 415 19.04 -10.94 1.56
N ALA A 416 18.64 -11.32 0.35
CA ALA A 416 17.23 -11.55 0.01
C ALA A 416 16.55 -12.55 0.95
N SER A 417 17.27 -13.61 1.34
CA SER A 417 16.78 -14.64 2.28
C SER A 417 16.37 -14.10 3.65
N ARG A 418 16.92 -12.95 4.07
CA ARG A 418 16.57 -12.31 5.36
C ARG A 418 15.42 -11.33 5.29
N ARG A 419 14.77 -11.19 4.13
CA ARG A 419 13.60 -10.31 3.95
C ARG A 419 12.28 -11.08 3.91
N GLY A 420 12.31 -12.40 4.09
CA GLY A 420 11.13 -13.27 4.10
C GLY A 420 10.32 -13.24 5.41
N PRO A 421 9.15 -13.92 5.44
CA PRO A 421 8.16 -13.89 6.52
C PRO A 421 8.68 -14.33 7.91
N ASP A 422 9.67 -15.23 7.96
CA ASP A 422 10.26 -15.74 9.22
C ASP A 422 11.57 -15.02 9.63
N SER A 423 11.82 -13.83 9.06
CA SER A 423 13.06 -13.09 9.29
C SER A 423 13.13 -12.43 10.68
N ASP A 424 14.35 -12.28 11.20
CA ASP A 424 14.62 -11.52 12.42
C ASP A 424 14.10 -10.07 12.35
N LEU A 425 13.97 -9.53 11.13
CA LEU A 425 13.44 -8.20 10.86
C LEU A 425 11.95 -8.11 11.16
N LEU A 426 11.16 -9.09 10.71
CA LEU A 426 9.72 -9.14 10.99
C LEU A 426 9.44 -9.49 12.45
N ARG A 427 10.28 -10.32 13.07
CA ARG A 427 10.21 -10.59 14.52
C ARG A 427 10.42 -9.33 15.35
N TYR A 428 11.37 -8.48 14.95
CA TYR A 428 11.56 -7.19 15.61
C TYR A 428 10.38 -6.25 15.37
N ALA A 429 9.89 -6.17 14.12
CA ALA A 429 8.74 -5.32 13.78
C ALA A 429 7.51 -5.68 14.62
N ALA A 430 7.18 -6.97 14.74
CA ALA A 430 6.07 -7.48 15.55
C ALA A 430 6.38 -7.59 17.06
N GLY A 431 7.61 -7.26 17.47
CA GLY A 431 8.07 -7.39 18.84
C GLY A 431 7.39 -6.38 19.78
N ARG A 432 7.26 -6.77 21.06
CA ARG A 432 6.76 -5.90 22.13
C ARG A 432 7.59 -4.62 22.24
N GLU A 433 6.93 -3.51 22.61
CA GLU A 433 7.53 -2.20 22.89
C GLU A 433 8.69 -2.25 23.89
N HIS A 434 9.43 -1.15 23.98
CA HIS A 434 10.75 -1.11 24.61
C HIS A 434 11.70 -2.10 23.93
N LYS A 435 11.90 -1.82 22.65
CA LYS A 435 12.70 -2.65 21.73
C LYS A 435 13.78 -1.83 21.05
N ALA A 436 14.91 -2.46 20.76
CA ALA A 436 15.99 -1.85 19.99
C ALA A 436 16.71 -2.89 19.13
N MET A 437 17.29 -2.43 18.02
CA MET A 437 18.07 -3.24 17.11
C MET A 437 19.44 -2.61 16.89
N ALA A 438 20.49 -3.41 17.01
CA ALA A 438 21.85 -3.09 16.63
C ALA A 438 22.24 -3.86 15.35
N ILE A 439 23.06 -3.23 14.53
CA ILE A 439 23.64 -3.80 13.32
C ILE A 439 25.16 -3.77 13.41
N HIS A 440 25.79 -4.91 13.13
CA HIS A 440 27.24 -5.01 12.98
C HIS A 440 27.67 -4.55 11.59
N GLY A 441 28.90 -4.05 11.43
CA GLY A 441 29.46 -3.60 10.15
C GLY A 441 29.40 -4.62 9.00
N THR A 442 29.27 -5.91 9.31
CA THR A 442 29.06 -6.99 8.32
C THR A 442 27.60 -7.22 7.94
N GLY A 443 26.66 -6.42 8.44
CA GLY A 443 25.22 -6.56 8.21
C GLY A 443 24.51 -7.56 9.15
N ARG A 444 25.19 -8.10 10.18
CA ARG A 444 24.52 -8.97 11.17
C ARG A 444 23.66 -8.15 12.11
N LEU A 445 22.46 -8.65 12.42
CA LEU A 445 21.48 -7.99 13.25
C LEU A 445 21.42 -8.62 14.65
N TYR A 446 21.18 -7.79 15.65
CA TYR A 446 21.02 -8.14 17.05
C TYR A 446 19.90 -7.26 17.60
N TRP A 447 18.98 -7.81 18.39
CA TRP A 447 17.86 -7.02 18.91
C TRP A 447 17.51 -7.41 20.34
N ARG A 448 16.70 -6.55 20.99
CA ARG A 448 15.97 -6.83 22.22
C ARG A 448 14.55 -6.29 22.07
N THR A 449 13.55 -7.01 22.56
CA THR A 449 12.13 -6.59 22.59
C THR A 449 11.56 -6.81 23.99
N GLY A 450 10.60 -5.98 24.42
CA GLY A 450 9.97 -6.13 25.73
C GLY A 450 10.92 -5.92 26.91
N ALA A 451 11.88 -5.00 26.78
CA ALA A 451 12.71 -4.54 27.90
C ALA A 451 11.89 -3.68 28.88
N ALA A 452 12.46 -3.32 30.03
CA ALA A 452 11.78 -2.41 30.96
C ALA A 452 11.78 -0.96 30.47
N SER A 453 12.73 -0.59 29.61
CA SER A 453 12.82 0.73 28.98
C SER A 453 13.53 0.70 27.63
N ASP A 454 13.39 1.77 26.85
CA ASP A 454 14.11 1.93 25.57
C ASP A 454 15.63 1.98 25.77
N GLU A 455 16.10 2.50 26.90
CA GLU A 455 17.52 2.57 27.25
C GLU A 455 18.08 1.17 27.52
N GLU A 456 17.37 0.35 28.30
CA GLU A 456 17.75 -1.04 28.53
C GLU A 456 17.75 -1.84 27.22
N ALA A 457 16.74 -1.64 26.36
CA ALA A 457 16.67 -2.31 25.07
C ALA A 457 17.89 -1.97 24.18
N GLN A 458 18.27 -0.69 24.11
CA GLN A 458 19.45 -0.21 23.37
C GLN A 458 20.73 -0.85 23.89
N GLU A 459 20.94 -0.80 25.21
CA GLU A 459 22.13 -1.37 25.85
C GLU A 459 22.22 -2.88 25.60
N ALA A 460 21.10 -3.60 25.77
CA ALA A 460 21.04 -5.03 25.53
C ALA A 460 21.35 -5.40 24.06
N ALA A 461 20.78 -4.67 23.09
CA ALA A 461 21.03 -4.92 21.67
C ALA A 461 22.49 -4.65 21.28
N LEU A 462 23.07 -3.55 21.74
CA LEU A 462 24.47 -3.19 21.48
C LEU A 462 25.43 -4.17 22.16
N ARG A 463 25.17 -4.54 23.43
CA ARG A 463 25.95 -5.53 24.16
C ARG A 463 25.94 -6.89 23.47
N ALA A 464 24.76 -7.36 23.08
CA ALA A 464 24.62 -8.63 22.34
C ALA A 464 25.41 -8.61 21.02
N CYS A 465 25.39 -7.49 20.29
CA CYS A 465 26.20 -7.32 19.09
C CYS A 465 27.69 -7.41 19.39
N THR A 466 28.18 -6.64 20.38
CA THR A 466 29.60 -6.58 20.72
C THR A 466 30.11 -7.94 21.20
N GLU A 467 29.47 -8.53 22.21
CA GLU A 467 29.90 -9.81 22.81
C GLU A 467 29.85 -10.97 21.81
N ALA A 468 28.87 -10.99 20.90
CA ALA A 468 28.78 -12.05 19.90
C ALA A 468 29.86 -11.94 18.81
N ASN A 469 30.27 -10.72 18.44
CA ASN A 469 31.30 -10.53 17.43
C ASN A 469 32.71 -10.62 18.02
N GLU A 470 32.93 -10.17 19.25
CA GLU A 470 34.19 -10.41 19.98
C GLU A 470 34.45 -11.91 20.18
N ARG A 471 33.45 -12.67 20.64
CA ARG A 471 33.57 -14.14 20.74
C ARG A 471 33.85 -14.82 19.41
N ALA A 472 33.36 -14.26 18.31
CA ALA A 472 33.58 -14.79 16.96
C ALA A 472 34.84 -14.23 16.29
N ASN A 473 35.66 -13.43 16.99
CA ASN A 473 36.81 -12.70 16.46
C ASN A 473 36.49 -11.93 15.17
N ARG A 474 35.32 -11.29 15.12
CA ARG A 474 34.86 -10.50 13.98
C ARG A 474 35.07 -9.02 14.28
N GLU A 475 35.97 -8.41 13.52
CA GLU A 475 36.16 -6.97 13.55
C GLU A 475 34.94 -6.23 12.98
N GLY A 476 34.69 -5.03 13.50
CA GLY A 476 33.70 -4.10 12.96
C GLY A 476 32.95 -3.32 14.03
N PRO A 477 32.29 -2.22 13.65
CA PRO A 477 31.46 -1.48 14.59
C PRO A 477 30.12 -2.20 14.82
N CYS A 478 29.65 -2.15 16.06
CA CYS A 478 28.24 -2.35 16.41
C CYS A 478 27.58 -0.98 16.52
N LEU A 479 26.59 -0.74 15.67
CA LEU A 479 25.85 0.52 15.59
C LEU A 479 24.40 0.28 15.96
N LEU A 480 23.80 1.22 16.68
CA LEU A 480 22.36 1.21 16.89
C LEU A 480 21.65 1.52 15.57
N TYR A 481 20.75 0.64 15.14
CA TYR A 481 19.97 0.79 13.92
C TYR A 481 18.59 1.37 14.21
N ALA A 482 17.86 0.82 15.18
CA ALA A 482 16.50 1.23 15.51
C ALA A 482 16.21 1.19 17.02
N VAL A 483 15.31 2.07 17.46
CA VAL A 483 14.74 2.15 18.82
C VAL A 483 13.23 2.33 18.69
N GLY A 484 12.44 1.47 19.34
CA GLY A 484 11.02 1.34 19.08
C GLY A 484 10.77 1.03 17.59
N ASP A 485 9.90 1.81 16.96
CA ASP A 485 9.63 1.73 15.52
C ASP A 485 10.33 2.84 14.72
N ARG A 486 11.48 3.34 15.20
CA ARG A 486 12.24 4.41 14.53
C ARG A 486 13.68 4.02 14.23
N VAL A 487 14.15 4.37 13.03
CA VAL A 487 15.54 4.23 12.59
C VAL A 487 16.38 5.39 13.13
N VAL A 488 17.51 5.06 13.77
CA VAL A 488 18.48 5.98 14.39
C VAL A 488 19.91 5.78 13.88
N LEU A 489 20.10 5.01 12.80
CA LEU A 489 21.43 4.64 12.27
C LEU A 489 22.32 5.85 11.95
N ALA A 490 21.71 6.95 11.47
CA ALA A 490 22.40 8.19 11.13
C ALA A 490 23.17 8.79 12.33
N GLU A 491 22.71 8.54 13.55
CA GLU A 491 23.35 9.04 14.78
C GLU A 491 24.65 8.29 15.12
N ARG A 492 24.89 7.14 14.47
CA ARG A 492 26.07 6.28 14.65
C ARG A 492 26.40 5.97 16.12
N ARG A 493 25.39 5.87 16.98
CA ARG A 493 25.55 5.50 18.40
C ARG A 493 26.20 4.12 18.52
N ARG A 494 27.22 4.02 19.37
CA ARG A 494 28.01 2.79 19.63
C ARG A 494 27.83 2.38 21.08
N GLY A 495 27.99 1.08 21.35
CA GLY A 495 28.10 0.60 22.73
C GLY A 495 29.33 1.21 23.41
N ILE A 496 29.20 1.51 24.71
CA ILE A 496 30.32 1.96 25.55
C ILE A 496 31.36 0.83 25.57
N ARG A 497 32.56 1.09 25.04
CA ARG A 497 33.70 0.19 25.27
C ARG A 497 34.06 0.30 26.76
N ARG A 498 34.05 -0.82 27.48
CA ARG A 498 34.68 -0.88 28.80
C ARG A 498 36.20 -0.86 28.65
#